data_AF-A0A1H9JP85-F1
#
_entry.id   AF-A0A1H9JP85-F1
#
_cell.length_a   1.000
_cell.length_b   1.000
_cell.length_c   1.000
_cell.angle_alpha   90.00
_cell.angle_beta   90.00
_cell.angle_gamma   90.00
#
_symmetry.space_group_name_H-M   'P 1'
#
loop_
_entity.id
_entity.type
_entity.pdbx_description
1 polymer ?
#
loop_
_entity_poly.entity_id
_entity_poly.type
_entity_poly.pdbx_seq_one_letter_code
_entity_poly.pdbx_strand_id
1 'polypeptide(L)'
;MNIQDLLIKYTFHDSLIEYIKYENNTLVITIDFCLWMQDDYDNTQPETDLIKLIFPDVYRYDGPTDDIDSYSILKTTYNDGVLIISVLDDYNNKYLEIIIETDTVMIEKNQI
;
A
#
# COMPACT_ATOMS: atom_id res chain seq x y z
N MET A 1 -7.79 -0.93 -11.49
CA MET A 1 -6.63 -0.82 -12.40
C MET A 1 -5.76 -2.07 -12.23
N ASN A 2 -4.83 -2.35 -13.15
CA ASN A 2 -3.84 -3.40 -12.89
C ASN A 2 -2.74 -2.85 -11.95
N ILE A 3 -1.91 -3.73 -11.39
CA ILE A 3 -0.88 -3.35 -10.42
C ILE A 3 0.23 -2.50 -11.06
N GLN A 4 0.58 -2.77 -12.31
CA GLN A 4 1.63 -2.02 -12.99
C GLN A 4 1.23 -0.54 -13.20
N ASP A 5 -0.01 -0.28 -13.59
CA ASP A 5 -0.57 1.06 -13.71
C ASP A 5 -0.58 1.79 -12.36
N LEU A 6 -0.86 1.08 -11.26
CA LEU A 6 -0.80 1.64 -9.91
C LEU A 6 0.61 2.16 -9.60
N LEU A 7 1.64 1.33 -9.83
CA LEU A 7 3.03 1.68 -9.53
C LEU A 7 3.65 2.69 -10.50
N ILE A 8 3.10 2.85 -11.70
CA ILE A 8 3.47 3.93 -12.62
C ILE A 8 2.87 5.26 -12.16
N LYS A 9 1.65 5.22 -11.61
CA LYS A 9 0.89 6.42 -11.27
C LYS A 9 1.23 6.99 -9.90
N TYR A 10 1.60 6.14 -8.93
CA TYR A 10 1.72 6.54 -7.54
C TYR A 10 3.07 6.14 -6.93
N THR A 11 3.67 7.07 -6.21
CA THR A 11 4.86 6.84 -5.40
C THR A 11 4.43 6.48 -3.98
N PHE A 12 4.72 5.27 -3.53
CA PHE A 12 4.38 4.81 -2.18
C PHE A 12 5.52 4.93 -1.18
N HIS A 13 6.73 5.28 -1.62
CA HIS A 13 7.87 5.46 -0.73
C HIS A 13 7.52 6.44 0.39
N ASP A 14 7.95 6.12 1.61
CA ASP A 14 7.81 6.94 2.82
C ASP A 14 6.35 7.19 3.28
N SER A 15 5.37 6.59 2.59
CA SER A 15 4.00 6.44 3.10
C SER A 15 3.92 5.34 4.18
N LEU A 16 2.90 5.39 5.03
CA LEU A 16 2.75 4.47 6.16
C LEU A 16 1.58 3.52 5.95
N ILE A 17 1.78 2.22 6.15
CA ILE A 17 0.68 1.27 6.24
C ILE A 17 0.13 1.30 7.66
N GLU A 18 -1.09 1.81 7.80
CA GLU A 18 -1.77 1.99 9.07
C GLU A 18 -2.58 0.75 9.48
N TYR A 19 -3.16 0.06 8.49
CA TYR A 19 -4.01 -1.08 8.76
C TYR A 19 -4.02 -2.07 7.60
N ILE A 20 -4.02 -3.36 7.93
CA ILE A 20 -4.16 -4.44 6.96
C ILE A 20 -5.30 -5.34 7.40
N LYS A 21 -6.20 -5.65 6.47
CA LYS A 21 -7.27 -6.62 6.66
C LYS A 21 -7.34 -7.58 5.50
N TYR A 22 -7.24 -8.87 5.80
CA TYR A 22 -7.42 -9.93 4.81
C TYR A 22 -8.58 -10.85 5.21
N GLU A 23 -9.64 -10.83 4.40
CA GLU A 23 -10.88 -11.55 4.65
C GLU A 23 -11.50 -11.96 3.31
N ASN A 24 -12.01 -13.19 3.20
CA ASN A 24 -12.75 -13.66 2.02
C ASN A 24 -12.01 -13.39 0.69
N ASN A 25 -10.71 -13.70 0.64
CA ASN A 25 -9.81 -13.45 -0.49
C ASN A 25 -9.74 -11.97 -0.95
N THR A 26 -10.13 -11.04 -0.07
CA THR A 26 -10.02 -9.60 -0.30
C THR A 26 -9.03 -9.04 0.70
N LEU A 27 -7.99 -8.39 0.19
CA LEU A 27 -7.01 -7.67 0.98
C LEU A 27 -7.30 -6.17 0.90
N VAL A 28 -7.41 -5.53 2.06
CA VAL A 28 -7.54 -4.08 2.19
C VAL A 28 -6.36 -3.57 2.98
N ILE A 29 -5.63 -2.63 2.38
CA ILE A 29 -4.50 -1.94 3.00
C ILE A 29 -4.86 -0.47 3.12
N THR A 30 -4.95 0.05 4.34
CA THR A 30 -5.11 1.48 4.61
C THR A 30 -3.73 2.11 4.73
N ILE A 31 -3.51 3.19 4.01
CA ILE A 31 -2.21 3.87 3.92
C ILE A 31 -2.39 5.35 4.28
N ASP A 32 -1.59 5.87 5.21
CA ASP A 32 -1.33 7.31 5.30
C ASP A 32 -0.37 7.68 4.18
N PHE A 33 -0.93 8.23 3.11
CA PHE A 33 -0.29 8.33 1.82
C PHE A 33 0.36 9.70 1.67
N CYS A 34 1.66 9.71 1.35
CA CYS A 34 2.41 10.94 1.15
C CYS A 34 2.04 11.62 -0.17
N LEU A 35 1.03 12.48 -0.11
CA LEU A 35 0.60 13.31 -1.24
C LEU A 35 1.74 14.17 -1.76
N TRP A 36 2.60 14.69 -0.89
CA TRP A 36 3.71 15.58 -1.27
C TRP A 36 4.74 14.93 -2.22
N MET A 37 4.80 13.60 -2.27
CA MET A 37 5.69 12.85 -3.17
C MET A 37 5.08 12.52 -4.53
N GLN A 38 3.81 12.86 -4.75
CA GLN A 38 3.14 12.59 -6.02
C GLN A 38 3.47 13.66 -7.05
N ASP A 39 3.57 13.25 -8.32
CA ASP A 39 3.94 14.16 -9.43
C ASP A 39 2.93 15.31 -9.63
N ASP A 40 1.68 15.13 -9.19
CA ASP A 40 0.59 16.11 -9.29
C ASP A 40 0.34 16.89 -7.99
N TYR A 41 1.25 16.80 -7.01
CA TYR A 41 1.11 17.51 -5.74
C TYR A 41 1.10 19.03 -5.89
N ASP A 42 0.18 19.66 -5.18
CA ASP A 42 0.10 21.11 -5.01
C ASP A 42 0.23 21.45 -3.52
N ASN A 43 1.06 22.45 -3.20
CA ASN A 43 1.37 22.84 -1.82
C ASN A 43 0.20 23.52 -1.08
N THR A 44 -0.94 23.71 -1.76
CA THR A 44 -2.20 24.11 -1.14
C THR A 44 -2.97 22.95 -0.52
N GLN A 45 -2.59 21.71 -0.83
CA GLN A 45 -3.19 20.48 -0.32
C GLN A 45 -2.42 19.94 0.91
N PRO A 46 -3.07 19.15 1.79
CA PRO A 46 -2.38 18.43 2.85
C PRO A 46 -1.20 17.61 2.31
N GLU A 47 -0.11 17.50 3.07
CA GLU A 47 1.06 16.70 2.68
C GLU A 47 0.78 15.19 2.67
N THR A 48 -0.21 14.75 3.46
CA THR A 48 -0.65 13.36 3.53
C THR A 48 -2.18 13.25 3.57
N ASP A 49 -2.71 12.09 3.16
CA ASP A 49 -4.12 11.73 3.31
C ASP A 49 -4.29 10.21 3.37
N LEU A 50 -5.37 9.74 4.00
CA LEU A 50 -5.68 8.32 4.11
C LEU A 50 -6.31 7.81 2.82
N ILE A 51 -5.69 6.76 2.26
CA ILE A 51 -6.24 6.00 1.13
C ILE A 51 -6.42 4.53 1.51
N LYS A 52 -7.23 3.81 0.73
CA LYS A 52 -7.31 2.35 0.79
C LYS A 52 -6.93 1.75 -0.54
N LEU A 53 -6.02 0.78 -0.50
CA LEU A 53 -5.80 -0.15 -1.61
C LEU A 53 -6.62 -1.41 -1.34
N ILE A 54 -7.49 -1.75 -2.28
CA ILE A 54 -8.38 -2.90 -2.20
C ILE A 54 -8.00 -3.85 -3.32
N PHE A 55 -7.52 -5.03 -2.94
CA PHE A 55 -7.13 -6.11 -3.83
C PHE A 55 -8.20 -7.20 -3.74
N PRO A 56 -9.12 -7.29 -4.72
CA PRO A 56 -10.06 -8.40 -4.80
C PRO A 56 -9.36 -9.66 -5.32
N ASP A 57 -10.00 -10.82 -5.08
CA ASP A 57 -9.61 -12.12 -5.64
C ASP A 57 -8.11 -12.44 -5.49
N VAL A 58 -7.56 -12.20 -4.31
CA VAL A 58 -6.14 -12.44 -4.01
C VAL A 58 -5.85 -13.93 -4.07
N TYR A 59 -4.91 -14.30 -4.95
CA TYR A 59 -4.47 -15.69 -5.15
C TYR A 59 -3.52 -16.13 -4.02
N ARG A 60 -2.68 -15.21 -3.56
CA ARG A 60 -1.74 -15.43 -2.47
C ARG A 60 -1.49 -14.13 -1.69
N TYR A 61 -1.48 -14.26 -0.37
CA TYR A 61 -1.08 -13.20 0.55
C TYR A 61 -0.08 -13.77 1.56
N ASP A 62 1.06 -13.11 1.73
CA ASP A 62 2.04 -13.37 2.77
C ASP A 62 2.43 -12.04 3.42
N GLY A 63 1.97 -11.84 4.66
CA GLY A 63 2.12 -10.58 5.37
C GLY A 63 1.43 -10.62 6.73
N PRO A 64 1.45 -9.50 7.48
CA PRO A 64 0.79 -9.40 8.77
C PRO A 64 -0.72 -9.66 8.67
N THR A 65 -1.27 -10.33 9.66
CA THR A 65 -2.73 -10.55 9.81
C THR A 65 -3.31 -9.84 11.03
N ASP A 66 -2.44 -9.24 11.84
CA ASP A 66 -2.78 -8.62 13.12
C ASP A 66 -2.67 -7.09 13.01
N ASP A 67 -3.09 -6.39 14.06
CA ASP A 67 -2.89 -4.93 14.15
C ASP A 67 -1.41 -4.59 14.02
N ILE A 68 -1.11 -3.68 13.09
CA ILE A 68 0.23 -3.14 12.86
C ILE A 68 0.29 -1.73 13.43
N ASP A 69 1.47 -1.33 13.92
CA ASP A 69 1.74 0.02 14.41
C ASP A 69 2.58 0.77 13.36
N SER A 70 1.91 1.23 12.30
CA SER A 70 2.44 2.04 11.19
C SER A 70 3.73 1.52 10.54
N TYR A 71 3.62 0.78 9.44
CA TYR A 71 4.78 0.28 8.70
C TYR A 71 5.20 1.24 7.59
N SER A 72 6.41 1.76 7.68
CA SER A 72 7.00 2.67 6.70
C SER A 72 7.30 1.93 5.39
N ILE A 73 6.70 2.35 4.28
CA ILE A 73 6.92 1.75 2.95
C ILE A 73 8.27 2.21 2.41
N LEU A 74 9.19 1.27 2.24
CA LEU A 74 10.50 1.55 1.67
C LEU A 74 10.50 1.42 0.16
N LYS A 75 9.82 0.39 -0.36
CA LYS A 75 9.83 0.06 -1.79
C LYS A 75 8.63 -0.79 -2.18
N THR A 76 8.13 -0.57 -3.38
CA THR A 76 7.19 -1.46 -4.06
C THR A 76 7.83 -2.04 -5.32
N THR A 77 7.60 -3.31 -5.60
CA THR A 77 8.01 -3.96 -6.85
C THR A 77 6.90 -4.87 -7.35
N TYR A 78 6.76 -4.97 -8.68
CA TYR A 78 5.80 -5.87 -9.30
C TYR A 78 6.50 -6.63 -10.42
N ASN A 79 6.51 -7.95 -10.32
CA ASN A 79 7.05 -8.83 -11.35
C ASN A 79 6.27 -10.14 -11.41
N ASP A 80 6.05 -10.66 -12.62
CA ASP A 80 5.41 -11.96 -12.86
C ASP A 80 4.09 -12.16 -12.06
N GLY A 81 3.26 -11.12 -11.96
CA GLY A 81 1.97 -11.17 -11.24
C GLY A 81 2.05 -10.97 -9.72
N VAL A 82 3.25 -10.78 -9.17
CA VAL A 82 3.48 -10.66 -7.72
C VAL A 82 3.89 -9.24 -7.35
N LEU A 83 3.10 -8.61 -6.49
CA LEU A 83 3.42 -7.35 -5.82
C LEU A 83 4.16 -7.64 -4.51
N ILE A 84 5.31 -7.01 -4.33
CA ILE A 84 6.08 -7.04 -3.09
C ILE A 84 6.19 -5.61 -2.56
N ILE A 85 5.77 -5.42 -1.31
CA ILE A 85 5.91 -4.17 -0.56
C ILE A 85 6.93 -4.41 0.55
N SER A 86 8.12 -3.85 0.41
CA SER A 86 9.16 -3.87 1.45
C SER A 86 8.88 -2.74 2.43
N VAL A 87 8.75 -3.07 3.72
CA VAL A 87 8.42 -2.12 4.77
C VAL A 87 9.34 -2.24 5.98
N LEU A 88 9.43 -1.16 6.75
CA LEU A 88 10.09 -1.09 8.04
C LEU A 88 9.03 -0.93 9.14
N ASP A 89 9.02 -1.88 10.07
CA ASP A 89 8.38 -1.74 11.37
C ASP A 89 9.35 -0.95 12.26
N ASP A 90 9.14 0.36 12.35
CA ASP A 90 10.01 1.28 13.10
C ASP A 90 9.98 0.97 14.60
N TYR A 91 8.83 0.53 15.12
CA TYR A 91 8.67 0.20 16.53
C TYR A 91 9.54 -1.00 16.94
N ASN A 92 9.52 -2.06 16.13
CA ASN A 92 10.31 -3.27 16.40
C ASN A 92 11.68 -3.29 15.71
N ASN A 93 12.02 -2.23 14.96
CA ASN A 93 13.20 -2.13 14.11
C ASN A 93 13.38 -3.37 13.20
N LYS A 94 12.30 -3.77 12.53
CA LYS A 94 12.22 -5.00 11.74
C LYS A 94 11.85 -4.71 10.30
N TYR A 95 12.63 -5.27 9.39
CA TYR A 95 12.32 -5.29 7.97
C TYR A 95 11.44 -6.49 7.63
N LEU A 96 10.43 -6.27 6.80
CA LEU A 96 9.57 -7.33 6.28
C LEU A 96 9.10 -7.02 4.86
N GLU A 97 8.65 -8.06 4.18
CA GLU A 97 8.06 -7.97 2.85
C GLU A 97 6.62 -8.46 2.92
N ILE A 98 5.71 -7.67 2.36
CA ILE A 98 4.31 -8.05 2.14
C ILE A 98 4.18 -8.51 0.69
N ILE A 99 3.78 -9.75 0.48
CA ILE A 99 3.68 -10.38 -0.84
C ILE A 99 2.21 -10.57 -1.19
N ILE A 100 1.81 -10.07 -2.36
CA ILE A 100 0.43 -10.10 -2.85
C ILE A 100 0.44 -10.58 -4.29
N GLU A 101 -0.27 -11.68 -4.57
CA GLU A 101 -0.50 -12.18 -5.92
C GLU A 101 -1.96 -11.92 -6.29
N THR A 102 -2.17 -11.04 -7.27
CA THR A 102 -3.50 -10.59 -7.73
C THR A 102 -3.36 -9.88 -9.07
N ASP A 103 -4.45 -9.81 -9.82
CA ASP A 103 -4.47 -9.13 -11.12
C ASP A 103 -4.85 -7.65 -11.02
N THR A 104 -5.60 -7.27 -9.99
CA THR A 104 -6.24 -5.95 -9.93
C THR A 104 -6.18 -5.31 -8.57
N VAL A 105 -6.25 -3.98 -8.59
CA VAL A 105 -6.34 -3.14 -7.41
C VAL A 105 -7.33 -1.99 -7.67
N MET A 106 -8.08 -1.66 -6.63
CA MET A 106 -8.88 -0.46 -6.55
C MET A 106 -8.25 0.48 -5.51
N ILE A 107 -8.29 1.77 -5.79
CA ILE A 107 -7.87 2.80 -4.84
C ILE A 107 -9.09 3.61 -4.45
N GLU A 108 -9.40 3.65 -3.16
CA GLU A 108 -10.37 4.57 -2.59
C GLU A 108 -9.60 5.70 -1.93
N LYS A 109 -9.82 6.92 -2.41
CA LYS A 109 -9.36 8.15 -1.75
C LYS A 109 -10.54 8.73 -0.99
N ASN A 110 -10.33 9.23 0.22
CA ASN A 110 -11.36 10.03 0.86
C ASN A 110 -11.58 11.28 0.01
N GLN A 111 -12.77 11.40 -0.60
CA GLN A 111 -13.14 12.66 -1.24
C GLN A 111 -13.44 13.67 -0.14
N ILE A 112 -12.61 14.70 -0.05
CA ILE A 112 -12.93 15.93 0.69
C ILE A 112 -13.88 16.77 -0.17
#